data_AF-A0A3N5GLQ0-F1
#
_entry.id   AF-A0A3N5GLQ0-F1
#
_cell.length_a   1.000
_cell.length_b   1.000
_cell.length_c   1.000
_cell.angle_alpha   90.00
_cell.angle_beta   90.00
_cell.angle_gamma   90.00
#
_symmetry.space_group_name_H-M   'P 1'
#
loop_
_entity.id
_entity.type
_entity.pdbx_description
1 polymer ?
#
loop_
_entity_poly.entity_id
_entity_poly.type
_entity_poly.pdbx_seq_one_letter_code
_entity_poly.pdbx_strand_id
1 'polypeptide(L)'
;MRLISEHDRCRLVGLLWVYLILLLVEGILRKWLLPEWSDVLLIVRDPVAVVIIGLGFRSGALTLGGPMRGLGALWVCFVGLGILQVVFGNLGSLTVLGYGLRTYFLHPPIIFIMGRVLAPRDLRRAAVVIVVLMLPIALLMVEQFRSAPSSWINRGAGEGRLQISSAMGHIRPAGPFSFISGSVLYYALAFACLLGAHFQRD
;
A
#
# COMPACT_ATOMS: atom_id res chain seq x y z
N MET A 1 -10.23 -20.11 -20.69
CA MET A 1 -9.68 -18.87 -20.10
C MET A 1 -10.34 -17.70 -20.81
N ARG A 2 -11.03 -16.78 -20.11
CA ARG A 2 -11.64 -15.61 -20.80
C ARG A 2 -10.51 -14.69 -21.26
N LEU A 3 -10.50 -14.34 -22.54
CA LEU A 3 -9.61 -13.31 -23.07
C LEU A 3 -10.08 -11.95 -22.53
N ILE A 4 -9.19 -11.26 -21.84
CA ILE A 4 -9.46 -9.91 -21.30
C ILE A 4 -9.47 -8.95 -22.49
N SER A 5 -10.50 -8.12 -22.62
CA SER A 5 -10.53 -7.11 -23.68
C SER A 5 -9.39 -6.11 -23.49
N GLU A 6 -8.76 -5.67 -24.58
CA GLU A 6 -7.65 -4.72 -24.51
C GLU A 6 -8.07 -3.39 -23.86
N HIS A 7 -9.33 -3.00 -24.06
CA HIS A 7 -9.93 -1.84 -23.42
C HIS A 7 -10.01 -1.97 -21.90
N ASP A 8 -10.50 -3.10 -21.39
CA ASP A 8 -10.55 -3.34 -19.94
C ASP A 8 -9.14 -3.49 -19.35
N ARG A 9 -8.20 -4.09 -20.11
CA ARG A 9 -6.79 -4.19 -19.70
C ARG A 9 -6.18 -2.80 -19.51
N CYS A 10 -6.28 -1.91 -20.51
CA CYS A 10 -5.75 -0.55 -20.44
C CYS A 10 -6.35 0.25 -19.27
N ARG A 11 -7.66 0.11 -19.02
CA ARG A 11 -8.33 0.74 -17.87
C ARG A 11 -7.78 0.22 -16.54
N LEU A 12 -7.64 -1.09 -16.39
CA LEU A 12 -7.08 -1.70 -15.19
C LEU A 12 -5.63 -1.25 -14.95
N VAL A 13 -4.79 -1.21 -15.98
CA VAL A 13 -3.42 -0.69 -15.89
C VAL A 13 -3.41 0.77 -15.44
N GLY A 14 -4.27 1.62 -16.01
CA GLY A 14 -4.40 3.02 -15.59
C GLY A 14 -4.79 3.16 -14.12
N LEU A 15 -5.77 2.38 -13.65
CA LEU A 15 -6.18 2.38 -12.25
C LEU A 15 -5.08 1.86 -11.31
N LEU A 16 -4.31 0.85 -11.72
CA LEU A 16 -3.16 0.35 -10.96
C LEU A 16 -2.08 1.43 -10.80
N TRP A 17 -1.86 2.26 -11.84
CA TRP A 17 -0.97 3.42 -11.73
C TRP A 17 -1.51 4.46 -10.75
N VAL A 18 -2.80 4.79 -10.81
CA VAL A 18 -3.43 5.69 -9.82
C VAL A 18 -3.26 5.13 -8.41
N TYR A 19 -3.50 3.84 -8.22
CA TYR A 19 -3.33 3.16 -6.94
C TYR A 19 -1.87 3.25 -6.44
N LEU A 20 -0.88 3.01 -7.31
CA LEU A 20 0.54 3.12 -6.97
C LEU A 20 0.95 4.56 -6.62
N ILE A 21 0.46 5.55 -7.36
CA ILE A 21 0.73 6.97 -7.07
C ILE A 21 0.13 7.36 -5.72
N LEU A 22 -1.12 6.99 -5.47
CA LEU A 22 -1.77 7.23 -4.17
C LEU A 22 -0.99 6.55 -3.05
N LEU A 23 -0.53 5.31 -3.24
CA LEU A 23 0.27 4.59 -2.24
C LEU A 23 1.55 5.35 -1.83
N LEU A 24 2.21 6.03 -2.78
CA LEU A 24 3.45 6.77 -2.53
C LEU A 24 3.20 8.19 -2.00
N VAL A 25 2.10 8.82 -2.41
CA VAL A 25 1.81 10.24 -2.11
C VAL A 25 0.91 10.42 -0.89
N GLU A 26 0.12 9.41 -0.49
CA GLU A 26 -0.79 9.48 0.65
C GLU A 26 -0.10 10.01 1.92
N GLY A 27 1.09 9.50 2.24
CA GLY A 27 1.82 9.95 3.42
C GLY A 27 2.29 11.42 3.33
N ILE A 28 2.63 11.90 2.14
CA ILE A 28 2.96 13.32 1.89
C ILE A 28 1.73 14.19 2.17
N LEU A 29 0.56 13.77 1.67
CA LEU A 29 -0.70 14.48 1.90
C LEU A 29 -1.02 14.54 3.39
N ARG A 30 -0.91 13.41 4.09
CA ARG A 30 -1.25 13.30 5.51
C ARG A 30 -0.31 14.05 6.44
N LYS A 31 0.97 14.14 6.08
CA LYS A 31 1.99 14.77 6.94
C LYS A 31 2.13 16.27 6.70
N TRP A 32 2.10 16.70 5.43
CA TRP A 32 2.52 18.03 5.03
C TRP A 32 1.46 18.86 4.30
N LEU A 33 0.73 18.29 3.34
CA LEU A 33 -0.15 19.09 2.47
C LEU A 33 -1.58 19.29 3.02
N LEU A 34 -2.20 18.22 3.51
CA LEU A 34 -3.60 18.20 3.97
C LEU A 34 -3.73 17.48 5.33
N PRO A 35 -3.00 17.93 6.35
CA PRO A 35 -2.92 17.19 7.60
C PRO A 35 -4.22 17.15 8.39
N GLU A 36 -5.09 18.17 8.25
CA GLU A 36 -6.41 18.20 8.88
C GLU A 36 -7.33 17.07 8.35
N TRP A 37 -7.02 16.54 7.17
CA TRP A 37 -7.74 15.42 6.55
C TRP A 37 -6.98 14.10 6.68
N SER A 38 -5.98 14.02 7.55
CA SER A 38 -5.07 12.87 7.65
C SER A 38 -5.82 11.54 7.80
N ASP A 39 -6.88 11.50 8.59
CA ASP A 39 -7.60 10.26 8.88
C ASP A 39 -8.51 9.84 7.72
N VAL A 40 -9.09 10.80 7.00
CA VAL A 40 -9.86 10.54 5.78
C VAL A 40 -8.94 10.07 4.65
N LEU A 41 -7.75 10.66 4.55
CA LEU A 41 -6.76 10.30 3.55
C LEU A 41 -6.23 8.87 3.72
N LEU A 42 -6.36 8.28 4.91
CA LEU A 42 -5.98 6.89 5.18
C LEU A 42 -6.76 5.87 4.34
N ILE A 43 -7.94 6.26 3.85
CA ILE A 43 -8.81 5.43 3.00
C ILE A 43 -8.90 5.95 1.55
N VAL A 44 -8.06 6.92 1.16
CA VAL A 44 -8.14 7.58 -0.16
C VAL A 44 -8.00 6.58 -1.33
N ARG A 45 -7.27 5.49 -1.12
CA ARG A 45 -7.01 4.44 -2.12
C ARG A 45 -8.12 3.39 -2.18
N ASP A 46 -9.02 3.32 -1.21
CA ASP A 46 -10.02 2.26 -1.10
C ASP A 46 -11.03 2.29 -2.24
N PRO A 47 -11.58 3.45 -2.66
CA PRO A 47 -12.46 3.51 -3.82
C PRO A 47 -11.77 3.00 -5.10
N VAL A 48 -10.49 3.32 -5.29
CA VAL A 48 -9.70 2.85 -6.44
C VAL A 48 -9.52 1.33 -6.37
N ALA A 49 -9.20 0.78 -5.19
CA ALA A 49 -9.09 -0.66 -4.97
C ALA A 49 -10.40 -1.40 -5.29
N VAL A 50 -11.54 -0.89 -4.80
CA VAL A 50 -12.87 -1.46 -5.07
C VAL A 50 -13.17 -1.47 -6.56
N VAL A 51 -12.90 -0.37 -7.27
CA VAL A 51 -13.11 -0.28 -8.73
C VAL A 51 -12.20 -1.25 -9.48
N ILE A 52 -10.92 -1.38 -9.10
CA ILE A 52 -9.99 -2.36 -9.69
C ILE A 52 -10.53 -3.77 -9.51
N ILE A 53 -10.99 -4.12 -8.32
CA ILE A 53 -11.52 -5.46 -8.03
C ILE A 53 -12.80 -5.73 -8.81
N GLY A 54 -13.74 -4.79 -8.83
CA GLY A 54 -14.99 -4.93 -9.59
C GLY A 54 -14.76 -5.09 -11.09
N LEU A 55 -13.90 -4.25 -11.69
CA LEU A 55 -13.52 -4.38 -13.10
C LEU A 55 -12.71 -5.65 -13.35
N GLY A 56 -11.85 -6.03 -12.41
CA GLY A 56 -11.06 -7.26 -12.48
C GLY A 56 -11.93 -8.50 -12.53
N PHE A 57 -12.97 -8.58 -11.69
CA PHE A 57 -13.96 -9.65 -11.74
C PHE A 57 -14.75 -9.63 -13.05
N ARG A 58 -15.26 -8.47 -13.47
CA ARG A 58 -16.08 -8.33 -14.69
C ARG A 58 -15.33 -8.73 -15.97
N SER A 59 -14.07 -8.31 -16.07
CA SER A 59 -13.20 -8.58 -17.23
C SER A 59 -12.60 -9.99 -17.23
N GLY A 60 -12.73 -10.74 -16.13
CA GLY A 60 -12.09 -12.05 -15.96
C GLY A 60 -10.60 -11.98 -15.58
N ALA A 61 -10.05 -10.79 -15.33
CA ALA A 61 -8.70 -10.62 -14.81
C ALA A 61 -8.55 -11.23 -13.41
N LEU A 62 -9.57 -11.07 -12.56
CA LEU A 62 -9.64 -11.71 -11.25
C LEU A 62 -10.45 -13.00 -11.36
N THR A 63 -9.80 -14.13 -11.10
CA THR A 63 -10.44 -15.46 -11.12
C THR A 63 -10.42 -16.08 -9.73
N LEU A 64 -11.51 -16.78 -9.36
CA LEU A 64 -11.65 -17.53 -8.11
C LEU A 64 -10.86 -18.87 -8.12
N GLY A 65 -9.59 -18.80 -8.54
CA GLY A 65 -8.66 -19.93 -8.52
C GLY A 65 -8.09 -20.20 -7.12
N GLY A 66 -7.19 -21.17 -7.01
CA GLY A 66 -6.62 -21.63 -5.72
C GLY A 66 -6.20 -20.50 -4.76
N PRO A 67 -5.32 -19.56 -5.18
CA PRO A 67 -4.90 -18.46 -4.31
C PRO A 67 -6.04 -17.57 -3.82
N MET A 68 -7.02 -17.28 -4.68
CA MET A 68 -8.17 -16.45 -4.32
C MET A 68 -9.15 -17.20 -3.39
N ARG A 69 -9.28 -18.52 -3.54
CA ARG A 69 -10.03 -19.36 -2.59
C ARG A 69 -9.34 -19.42 -1.23
N GLY A 70 -8.01 -19.52 -1.21
CA GLY A 70 -7.23 -19.44 0.02
C GLY A 70 -7.41 -18.10 0.74
N LEU A 71 -7.36 -16.99 0.00
CA LEU A 71 -7.65 -15.67 0.54
C LEU A 71 -9.09 -15.56 1.08
N GLY A 72 -10.07 -16.15 0.38
CA GLY A 72 -11.46 -16.23 0.84
C GLY A 72 -11.62 -17.06 2.12
N ALA A 73 -10.93 -18.20 2.23
CA ALA A 73 -10.93 -19.02 3.44
C ALA A 73 -10.32 -18.25 4.63
N LEU A 74 -9.18 -17.58 4.42
CA LEU A 74 -8.57 -16.71 5.43
C LEU A 74 -9.52 -15.59 5.86
N TRP A 75 -10.25 -14.98 4.92
CA TRP A 75 -11.25 -13.96 5.23
C TRP A 75 -12.35 -14.49 6.15
N VAL A 76 -12.91 -15.67 5.83
CA VAL A 76 -13.92 -16.33 6.68
C VAL A 76 -13.37 -16.64 8.07
N CYS A 77 -12.14 -17.16 8.18
CA CYS A 77 -11.49 -17.41 9.47
C CYS A 77 -11.30 -16.13 10.28
N PHE A 78 -10.84 -15.04 9.65
CA PHE A 78 -10.65 -13.75 10.31
C PHE A 78 -11.97 -13.13 10.77
N VAL A 79 -13.03 -13.25 9.98
CA VAL A 79 -14.38 -12.82 10.40
C VAL A 79 -14.86 -13.63 11.60
N GLY A 80 -14.71 -14.97 11.56
CA GLY A 80 -15.07 -15.84 12.68
C GLY A 80 -14.31 -15.49 13.95
N LEU A 81 -12.99 -15.34 13.87
CA LEU A 81 -12.15 -14.90 15.00
C LEU A 81 -12.54 -13.51 15.50
N GLY A 82 -12.81 -12.58 14.58
CA GLY A 82 -13.23 -11.22 14.91
C GLY A 82 -14.56 -11.19 15.67
N ILE A 83 -15.54 -11.98 15.25
CA ILE A 83 -16.82 -12.12 15.96
C ILE A 83 -16.60 -12.72 17.35
N LEU A 84 -15.79 -13.79 17.47
CA LEU A 84 -15.46 -14.38 18.77
C LEU A 84 -14.78 -13.36 19.70
N GLN A 85 -13.90 -12.52 19.17
CA GLN A 85 -13.25 -11.46 19.93
C GLN A 85 -14.22 -10.35 20.36
N VAL A 86 -15.18 -9.98 19.52
CA VAL A 86 -16.20 -8.99 19.88
C VAL A 86 -17.13 -9.53 20.97
N VAL A 87 -17.53 -10.80 20.88
CA VAL A 87 -18.46 -11.42 21.84
C VAL A 87 -17.77 -11.80 23.15
N PHE A 88 -16.57 -12.35 23.09
CA PHE A 88 -15.89 -12.95 24.26
C PHE A 88 -14.59 -12.24 24.66
N GLY A 89 -13.99 -11.44 23.77
CA GLY A 89 -12.62 -10.95 23.89
C GLY A 89 -12.46 -9.47 24.23
N ASN A 90 -13.49 -8.80 24.74
CA ASN A 90 -13.50 -7.37 25.04
C ASN A 90 -13.20 -6.44 23.83
N LEU A 91 -13.26 -6.94 22.58
CA LEU A 91 -13.20 -6.07 21.40
C LEU A 91 -14.53 -5.31 21.29
N GLY A 92 -14.61 -4.14 21.91
CA GLY A 92 -15.86 -3.39 22.06
C GLY A 92 -16.41 -2.71 20.79
N SER A 93 -15.92 -3.01 19.58
CA SER A 93 -16.36 -2.28 18.38
C SER A 93 -16.29 -3.09 17.08
N LEU A 94 -17.46 -3.23 16.44
CA LEU A 94 -17.58 -3.78 15.08
C LEU A 94 -16.85 -2.93 14.03
N THR A 95 -16.68 -1.64 14.30
CA THR A 95 -15.91 -0.71 13.44
C THR A 95 -14.43 -1.09 13.39
N VAL A 96 -13.85 -1.51 14.52
CA VAL A 96 -12.46 -1.98 14.59
C VAL A 96 -12.28 -3.27 13.77
N LEU A 97 -13.24 -4.19 13.87
CA LEU A 97 -13.24 -5.40 13.03
C LEU A 97 -13.31 -5.06 11.54
N GLY A 98 -14.25 -4.19 11.14
CA GLY A 98 -14.38 -3.74 9.76
C GLY A 98 -13.11 -3.07 9.23
N TYR A 99 -12.48 -2.23 10.04
CA TYR A 99 -11.22 -1.56 9.70
C TYR A 99 -10.06 -2.56 9.51
N GLY A 100 -9.98 -3.58 10.38
CA GLY A 100 -9.02 -4.68 10.25
C GLY A 100 -9.24 -5.49 8.97
N LEU A 101 -10.48 -5.92 8.71
CA LEU A 101 -10.84 -6.70 7.51
C LEU A 101 -10.52 -5.91 6.23
N ARG A 102 -10.83 -4.62 6.19
CA ARG A 102 -10.44 -3.71 5.10
C ARG A 102 -8.93 -3.74 4.88
N THR A 103 -8.14 -3.58 5.94
CA THR A 103 -6.68 -3.49 5.85
C THR A 103 -6.06 -4.79 5.33
N TYR A 104 -6.56 -5.94 5.79
CA TYR A 104 -5.99 -7.25 5.44
C TYR A 104 -6.51 -7.84 4.13
N PHE A 105 -7.72 -7.49 3.67
CA PHE A 105 -8.36 -8.23 2.57
C PHE A 105 -8.83 -7.38 1.39
N LEU A 106 -8.93 -6.05 1.54
CA LEU A 106 -9.31 -5.20 0.40
C LEU A 106 -8.22 -5.13 -0.67
N HIS A 107 -6.95 -5.03 -0.28
CA HIS A 107 -5.85 -4.79 -1.21
C HIS A 107 -5.22 -6.06 -1.83
N PRO A 108 -5.09 -7.21 -1.13
CA PRO A 108 -4.44 -8.39 -1.71
C PRO A 108 -5.02 -8.91 -3.04
N PRO A 109 -6.35 -8.87 -3.31
CA PRO A 109 -6.89 -9.30 -4.61
C PRO A 109 -6.28 -8.55 -5.81
N ILE A 110 -5.81 -7.31 -5.59
CA ILE A 110 -5.16 -6.49 -6.62
C ILE A 110 -3.87 -7.16 -7.12
N ILE A 111 -3.14 -7.88 -6.27
CA ILE A 111 -1.91 -8.58 -6.65
C ILE A 111 -2.19 -9.63 -7.73
N PHE A 112 -3.31 -10.36 -7.62
CA PHE A 112 -3.71 -11.35 -8.62
C PHE A 112 -4.13 -10.70 -9.95
N ILE A 113 -4.75 -9.52 -9.88
CA ILE A 113 -5.10 -8.72 -11.06
C ILE A 113 -3.82 -8.25 -11.75
N MET A 114 -2.87 -7.70 -11.00
CA MET A 114 -1.57 -7.24 -11.53
C MET A 114 -0.87 -8.34 -12.34
N GLY A 115 -0.81 -9.57 -11.81
CA GLY A 115 -0.18 -10.71 -12.50
C GLY A 115 -0.88 -11.14 -13.80
N ARG A 116 -2.09 -10.64 -14.07
CA ARG A 116 -2.89 -10.96 -15.27
C ARG A 116 -2.91 -9.84 -16.30
N VAL A 117 -2.82 -8.57 -15.87
CA VAL A 117 -2.99 -7.41 -16.77
C VAL A 117 -1.72 -6.65 -17.09
N LEU A 118 -0.71 -6.69 -16.21
CA LEU A 118 0.54 -5.96 -16.42
C LEU A 118 1.40 -6.69 -17.45
N ALA A 119 1.69 -6.02 -18.56
CA ALA A 119 2.69 -6.52 -19.50
C ALA A 119 4.11 -6.28 -18.96
N PRO A 120 5.13 -6.97 -19.48
CA PRO A 120 6.54 -6.74 -19.08
C PRO A 120 6.96 -5.27 -19.18
N ARG A 121 6.43 -4.53 -20.16
CA ARG A 121 6.66 -3.09 -20.31
C ARG A 121 6.08 -2.27 -19.13
N ASP A 122 4.90 -2.63 -18.65
CA ASP A 122 4.23 -1.94 -17.54
C ASP A 122 4.98 -2.19 -16.24
N LEU A 123 5.38 -3.44 -16.00
CA LEU A 123 6.18 -3.83 -14.84
C LEU A 123 7.55 -3.13 -14.85
N ARG A 124 8.23 -3.06 -16.01
CA ARG A 124 9.51 -2.35 -16.14
C ARG A 124 9.38 -0.87 -15.82
N ARG A 125 8.31 -0.21 -16.28
CA ARG A 125 8.05 1.20 -15.97
C ARG A 125 7.81 1.40 -14.47
N ALA A 126 6.99 0.55 -13.83
CA ALA A 126 6.77 0.62 -12.39
C ALA A 126 8.07 0.42 -11.60
N ALA A 127 8.88 -0.57 -11.99
CA ALA A 127 10.19 -0.83 -11.38
C ALA A 127 11.13 0.38 -11.50
N VAL A 128 11.23 1.00 -12.68
CA VAL A 128 12.05 2.20 -12.88
C VAL A 128 11.57 3.35 -11.98
N VAL A 129 10.26 3.60 -11.90
CA VAL A 129 9.71 4.65 -11.01
C VAL A 129 10.06 4.37 -9.55
N ILE A 130 9.87 3.12 -9.09
CA ILE A 130 10.21 2.71 -7.72
C ILE A 130 11.71 2.89 -7.45
N VAL A 131 12.59 2.47 -8.37
CA VAL A 131 14.04 2.58 -8.18
C VAL A 131 14.51 4.03 -8.21
N VAL A 132 14.00 4.85 -9.14
CA VAL A 132 14.40 6.26 -9.25
C VAL A 132 13.99 7.06 -8.02
N LEU A 133 12.78 6.82 -7.50
CA LEU A 133 12.28 7.50 -6.30
C LEU A 133 12.99 7.05 -5.01
N MET A 134 13.72 5.94 -5.04
CA MET A 134 14.52 5.47 -3.91
C MET A 134 15.56 6.50 -3.44
N LEU A 135 16.19 7.22 -4.37
CA LEU A 135 17.21 8.22 -4.07
C LEU A 135 16.63 9.47 -3.35
N PRO A 136 15.63 10.18 -3.89
CA PRO A 136 15.06 11.34 -3.19
C PRO A 136 14.43 10.95 -1.84
N ILE A 137 13.85 9.76 -1.71
CA ILE A 137 13.34 9.27 -0.43
C ILE A 137 14.50 9.05 0.57
N ALA A 138 15.65 8.56 0.11
CA ALA A 138 16.81 8.33 0.98
C ALA A 138 17.38 9.66 1.49
N LEU A 139 17.53 10.63 0.59
CA LEU A 139 18.00 11.97 0.94
C LEU A 139 17.05 12.66 1.94
N LEU A 140 15.74 12.55 1.72
CA LEU A 140 14.73 13.02 2.66
C LEU A 140 14.85 12.34 4.03
N MET A 141 15.08 11.03 4.08
CA MET A 141 15.24 10.30 5.34
C MET A 141 16.53 10.67 6.08
N VAL A 142 17.63 10.93 5.35
CA VAL A 142 18.87 11.47 5.94
C VAL A 142 18.62 12.83 6.57
N GLU A 143 17.87 13.71 5.90
CA GLU A 143 17.54 15.02 6.43
C GLU A 143 16.62 14.95 7.64
N GLN A 144 15.61 14.07 7.60
CA GLN A 144 14.74 13.76 8.74
C GLN A 144 15.54 13.29 9.96
N PHE A 145 16.57 12.46 9.75
CA PHE A 145 17.43 11.96 10.83
C PHE A 145 18.28 13.06 11.47
N ARG A 146 18.83 13.97 10.65
CA ARG A 146 19.67 15.08 11.10
C ARG A 146 18.88 16.20 11.77
N SER A 147 17.65 16.41 11.33
CA SER A 147 16.74 17.42 11.84
C SER A 147 16.23 17.08 13.24
N ALA A 148 15.89 18.12 14.03
CA ALA A 148 15.27 17.94 15.33
C ALA A 148 13.93 17.16 15.23
N PRO A 149 13.57 16.34 16.22
CA PRO A 149 12.30 15.59 16.21
C PRO A 149 11.04 16.46 16.03
N SER A 150 11.07 17.70 16.53
CA SER A 150 9.97 18.68 16.44
C SER A 150 9.92 19.44 15.11
N SER A 151 10.89 19.23 14.21
CA SER A 151 10.96 19.92 12.93
C SER A 151 9.78 19.59 12.02
N TRP A 152 9.45 20.50 11.10
CA TRP A 152 8.31 20.33 10.19
C TRP A 152 8.44 19.09 9.27
N ILE A 153 9.67 18.73 8.89
CA ILE A 153 9.97 17.56 8.04
C ILE A 153 9.73 16.23 8.79
N ASN A 154 9.78 16.26 10.12
CA ASN A 154 9.59 15.12 11.03
C ASN A 154 8.16 15.01 11.58
N ARG A 155 7.23 15.85 11.12
CA ARG A 155 5.81 15.73 11.47
C ARG A 155 5.25 14.37 11.05
N GLY A 156 4.65 13.66 12.00
CA GLY A 156 3.89 12.43 11.78
C GLY A 156 2.52 12.68 11.15
N ALA A 157 1.84 11.59 10.79
CA ALA A 157 0.46 11.59 10.32
C ALA A 157 -0.51 11.28 11.47
N GLY A 158 -1.70 11.90 11.45
CA GLY A 158 -2.76 11.68 12.45
C GLY A 158 -2.59 12.52 13.72
N GLU A 159 -3.40 12.20 14.74
CA GLU A 159 -3.35 12.86 16.03
C GLU A 159 -1.97 12.76 16.70
N GLY A 160 -1.58 13.80 17.42
CA GLY A 160 -0.31 13.83 18.15
C GLY A 160 0.95 13.99 17.27
N ARG A 161 0.84 13.94 15.93
CA ARG A 161 1.81 14.39 14.88
C ARG A 161 3.32 14.18 15.13
N LEU A 162 3.71 13.26 16.00
CA LEU A 162 5.09 12.92 16.31
C LEU A 162 5.47 11.62 15.62
N GLN A 163 6.70 11.55 15.14
CA GLN A 163 7.28 10.29 14.69
C GLN A 163 7.82 9.47 15.86
N ILE A 164 7.94 8.16 15.63
CA ILE A 164 8.50 7.24 16.63
C ILE A 164 9.93 7.65 16.95
N SER A 165 10.20 7.92 18.23
CA SER A 165 11.54 8.25 18.72
C SER A 165 12.51 7.08 18.53
N SER A 166 13.77 7.43 18.32
CA SER A 166 14.94 6.55 18.27
C SER A 166 15.87 6.86 19.45
N ALA A 167 17.00 6.17 19.52
CA ALA A 167 18.03 6.44 20.52
C ALA A 167 18.65 7.83 20.31
N MET A 168 19.27 8.38 21.37
CA MET A 168 20.03 9.63 21.32
C MET A 168 19.23 10.87 20.86
N GLY A 169 17.92 10.88 21.08
CA GLY A 169 17.07 12.03 20.73
C GLY A 169 16.77 12.18 19.23
N HIS A 170 17.14 11.19 18.41
CA HIS A 170 16.73 11.13 17.00
C HIS A 170 15.35 10.50 16.86
N ILE A 171 14.75 10.64 15.68
CA ILE A 171 13.54 9.92 15.27
C ILE A 171 13.89 8.73 14.35
N ARG A 172 12.93 7.84 14.10
CA ARG A 172 12.99 6.84 13.04
C ARG A 172 12.41 7.46 11.75
N PRO A 173 13.24 7.88 10.78
CA PRO A 173 12.77 8.57 9.58
C PRO A 173 11.83 7.67 8.79
N ALA A 174 10.70 8.20 8.34
CA ALA A 174 9.74 7.44 7.53
C ALA A 174 9.63 7.96 6.08
N GLY A 175 10.49 8.91 5.69
CA GLY A 175 10.45 9.55 4.38
C GLY A 175 9.07 10.16 4.11
N PRO A 176 8.48 9.92 2.92
CA PRO A 176 7.14 10.37 2.59
C PRO A 176 6.04 9.53 3.26
N PHE A 177 6.37 8.38 3.85
CA PHE A 177 5.39 7.45 4.41
C PHE A 177 4.92 7.89 5.80
N SER A 178 3.72 7.45 6.18
CA SER A 178 3.12 7.73 7.49
C SER A 178 3.88 7.06 8.65
N PHE A 179 4.50 5.90 8.39
CA PHE A 179 5.26 5.12 9.38
C PHE A 179 6.50 4.45 8.77
N ILE A 180 7.48 4.14 9.62
CA ILE A 180 8.76 3.50 9.22
C ILE A 180 8.57 2.22 8.40
N SER A 181 7.55 1.41 8.71
CA SER A 181 7.26 0.17 7.98
C SER A 181 7.03 0.41 6.48
N GLY A 182 6.47 1.56 6.10
CA GLY A 182 6.31 1.94 4.70
C GLY A 182 7.64 2.11 3.99
N SER A 183 8.61 2.77 4.63
CA SER A 183 9.97 2.91 4.09
C SER A 183 10.65 1.54 3.96
N VAL A 184 10.61 0.72 5.01
CA VAL A 184 11.25 -0.61 5.01
C VAL A 184 10.74 -1.47 3.86
N LEU A 185 9.41 -1.56 3.69
CA LEU A 185 8.80 -2.34 2.61
C LEU A 185 9.10 -1.74 1.23
N TYR A 186 9.14 -0.42 1.12
CA TYR A 186 9.46 0.26 -0.13
C TYR A 186 10.91 -0.01 -0.58
N TYR A 187 11.89 0.09 0.32
CA TYR A 187 13.29 -0.22 -0.01
C TYR A 187 13.49 -1.70 -0.31
N ALA A 188 12.79 -2.60 0.39
CA ALA A 188 12.80 -4.03 0.07
C ALA A 188 12.26 -4.29 -1.34
N LEU A 189 11.16 -3.63 -1.73
CA LEU A 189 10.60 -3.72 -3.07
C LEU A 189 11.53 -3.12 -4.13
N ALA A 190 12.11 -1.94 -3.88
CA ALA A 190 13.05 -1.29 -4.80
C ALA A 190 14.28 -2.17 -5.04
N PHE A 191 14.82 -2.79 -3.98
CA PHE A 191 15.91 -3.73 -4.08
C PHE A 191 15.53 -4.99 -4.87
N ALA A 192 14.34 -5.54 -4.65
CA ALA A 192 13.83 -6.67 -5.44
C ALA A 192 13.71 -6.31 -6.94
N CYS A 193 13.27 -5.09 -7.26
CA CYS A 193 13.24 -4.59 -8.64
C CYS A 193 14.64 -4.49 -9.26
N LEU A 194 15.64 -4.03 -8.51
CA LEU A 194 17.04 -3.96 -8.95
C LEU A 194 17.61 -5.35 -9.23
N LEU A 195 17.43 -6.30 -8.30
CA LEU A 195 17.85 -7.68 -8.48
C LEU A 195 17.17 -8.33 -9.67
N GLY A 196 15.86 -8.18 -9.81
CA GLY A 196 15.12 -8.69 -10.96
C GLY A 196 15.60 -8.12 -12.29
N ALA A 197 15.98 -6.83 -12.32
CA ALA A 197 16.57 -6.20 -13.50
C ALA A 197 18.00 -6.66 -13.80
N HIS A 198 18.75 -7.12 -12.79
CA HIS A 198 20.08 -7.69 -12.97
C HIS A 198 20.00 -9.09 -13.60
N PHE A 199 19.17 -9.98 -13.04
CA PHE A 199 19.04 -11.37 -13.53
C PHE A 199 18.35 -11.51 -14.90
N GLN A 200 17.62 -10.50 -15.37
CA GLN A 200 17.02 -10.52 -16.72
C GLN A 200 17.98 -10.05 -17.83
N ARG A 201 19.23 -9.70 -17.49
CA ARG A 201 20.26 -9.32 -18.47
C ARG A 201 21.08 -10.51 -18.97
N ASP A 202 20.98 -11.65 -18.30
CA ASP A 202 21.58 -12.94 -18.66
C ASP A 202 20.54 -13.83 -19.36
#